data_AF-A0A6M3J5A7-F1
#
_entry.id   AF-A0A6M3J5A7-F1
#
_cell.length_a   1.000
_cell.length_b   1.000
_cell.length_c   1.000
_cell.angle_alpha   90.00
_cell.angle_beta   90.00
_cell.angle_gamma   90.00
#
_symmetry.space_group_name_H-M   'P 1'
#
loop_
_entity.id
_entity.type
_entity.pdbx_description
1 polymer ?
#
loop_
_entity_poly.entity_id
_entity_poly.type
_entity_poly.pdbx_seq_one_letter_code
_entity_poly.pdbx_strand_id
1 'polypeptide(L)'
;MAEKDIDQEFIEEFKRISQEHILRGYEEKNRDRIREASFMVKDAFDRQWTKITGNSYYQPVTTVTPPLPAFGQNNTQRTDPKSRRYMTTLGFTEIEWQKLRRRVGKKLRDLYNLKGIHNGSQRPIFQNLDSDRLKSVLGEKDAEKILKEKGDHGSIKGSFNLEVEGYWEVVFSPQKSEIDPIDVRLMWEGQCLIIKRQQNVVLPGFYIEVADNSTRDHYIQNEKEGRKKIGVIQEFPYTTLREATRDEYIHQKTEGDKIMRERRARIDG
;
A
#
# COMPACT_ATOMS: atom_id res chain seq x y z
N MET A 1 -16.23 -7.24 47.23
CA MET A 1 -15.74 -6.48 46.07
C MET A 1 -15.15 -7.50 45.13
N ALA A 2 -15.78 -7.74 43.98
CA ALA A 2 -15.35 -8.77 43.05
C ALA A 2 -14.02 -8.32 42.41
N GLU A 3 -12.96 -9.11 42.56
CA GLU A 3 -11.79 -9.06 41.67
C GLU A 3 -12.34 -9.21 40.26
N LYS A 4 -12.33 -8.10 39.49
CA LYS A 4 -12.50 -8.22 38.05
C LYS A 4 -11.32 -9.02 37.55
N ASP A 5 -11.63 -10.11 36.87
CA ASP A 5 -10.65 -11.01 36.27
C ASP A 5 -9.71 -10.16 35.37
N ILE A 6 -8.41 -10.17 35.66
CA ILE A 6 -7.39 -9.33 35.01
C ILE A 6 -7.46 -9.52 33.48
N ASP A 7 -7.77 -10.74 33.05
CA ASP A 7 -7.98 -11.09 31.64
C ASP A 7 -9.17 -10.35 31.02
N GLN A 8 -10.25 -10.16 31.79
CA GLN A 8 -11.46 -9.53 31.30
C GLN A 8 -11.29 -8.01 31.14
N GLU A 9 -10.52 -7.37 32.02
CA GLU A 9 -10.15 -5.96 31.84
C GLU A 9 -9.30 -5.77 30.59
N PHE A 10 -8.31 -6.65 30.39
CA PHE A 10 -7.45 -6.58 29.20
C PHE A 10 -8.22 -6.84 27.89
N ILE A 11 -9.18 -7.76 27.91
CA ILE A 11 -10.07 -8.01 26.75
C ILE A 11 -10.93 -6.78 26.42
N GLU A 12 -11.44 -6.09 27.43
CA GLU A 12 -12.26 -4.89 27.24
C GLU A 12 -11.47 -3.71 26.65
N GLU A 13 -10.16 -3.64 26.87
CA GLU A 13 -9.30 -2.60 26.29
C GLU A 13 -9.31 -2.63 24.75
N PHE A 14 -9.07 -3.79 24.15
CA PHE A 14 -8.98 -3.91 22.69
C PHE A 14 -10.33 -4.19 22.02
N LYS A 15 -11.33 -4.74 22.73
CA LYS A 15 -12.68 -4.96 22.15
C LYS A 15 -13.37 -3.68 21.70
N ARG A 16 -13.05 -2.55 22.32
CA ARG A 16 -13.61 -1.23 21.98
C ARG A 16 -13.03 -0.66 20.68
N ILE A 17 -11.92 -1.20 20.21
CA ILE A 17 -11.26 -0.74 19.00
C ILE A 17 -12.00 -1.32 17.79
N SER A 18 -12.55 -0.46 16.94
CA SER A 18 -13.31 -0.84 15.74
C SER A 18 -12.56 -0.56 14.44
N GLN A 19 -11.47 0.20 14.50
CA GLN A 19 -10.68 0.61 13.34
C GLN A 19 -9.36 -0.15 13.30
N GLU A 20 -9.00 -0.69 12.13
CA GLU A 20 -7.82 -1.55 11.95
C GLU A 20 -6.53 -0.86 12.40
N HIS A 21 -6.27 0.37 11.93
CA HIS A 21 -5.04 1.09 12.26
C HIS A 21 -4.86 1.35 13.77
N ILE A 22 -5.97 1.57 14.49
CA ILE A 22 -5.94 1.73 15.95
C ILE A 22 -5.62 0.39 16.62
N LEU A 23 -6.20 -0.71 16.15
CA LEU A 23 -5.98 -2.03 16.73
C LEU A 23 -4.53 -2.48 16.50
N ARG A 24 -3.96 -2.15 15.34
CA ARG A 24 -2.56 -2.40 15.00
C ARG A 24 -1.61 -1.54 15.85
N GLY A 25 -1.87 -0.25 16.00
CA GLY A 25 -1.08 0.60 16.90
C GLY A 25 -1.18 0.17 18.37
N TYR A 26 -2.32 -0.42 18.77
CA TYR A 26 -2.47 -1.04 20.08
C TYR A 26 -1.64 -2.33 20.21
N GLU A 27 -1.67 -3.20 19.19
CA GLU A 27 -0.87 -4.42 19.12
C GLU A 27 0.62 -4.12 19.25
N GLU A 28 1.13 -3.16 18.47
CA GLU A 28 2.55 -2.78 18.49
C GLU A 28 3.00 -2.32 19.88
N LYS A 29 2.17 -1.54 20.57
CA LYS A 29 2.45 -1.04 21.92
C LYS A 29 2.34 -2.09 23.01
N ASN A 30 1.46 -3.07 22.83
CA ASN A 30 1.14 -4.09 23.84
C ASN A 30 1.63 -5.48 23.44
N ARG A 31 2.55 -5.58 22.48
CA ARG A 31 2.96 -6.83 21.85
C ARG A 31 3.40 -7.88 22.87
N ASP A 32 4.29 -7.50 23.78
CA ASP A 32 4.81 -8.42 24.80
C ASP A 32 3.72 -8.83 25.80
N ARG A 33 2.85 -7.87 26.19
CA ARG A 33 1.72 -8.12 27.09
C ARG A 33 0.71 -9.10 26.47
N ILE A 34 0.40 -8.97 25.18
CA ILE A 34 -0.47 -9.91 24.45
C ILE A 34 0.19 -11.29 24.34
N ARG A 35 1.50 -11.33 24.07
CA ARG A 35 2.27 -12.57 23.93
C ARG A 35 2.34 -13.35 25.25
N GLU A 36 2.44 -12.67 26.37
CA GLU A 36 2.50 -13.29 27.71
C GLU A 36 1.11 -13.57 28.31
N ALA A 37 0.05 -13.02 27.72
CA ALA A 37 -1.32 -13.19 28.20
C ALA A 37 -1.83 -14.64 28.16
N SER A 38 -2.93 -14.88 28.87
CA SER A 38 -3.65 -16.14 28.84
C SER A 38 -4.15 -16.48 27.44
N PHE A 39 -4.42 -17.77 27.21
CA PHE A 39 -5.00 -18.23 25.95
C PHE A 39 -6.33 -17.54 25.62
N MET A 40 -7.15 -17.26 26.65
CA MET A 40 -8.44 -16.59 26.50
C MET A 40 -8.30 -15.17 25.95
N VAL A 41 -7.32 -14.42 26.44
CA VAL A 41 -7.04 -13.06 25.95
C VAL A 41 -6.56 -13.10 24.50
N LYS A 42 -5.66 -14.04 24.16
CA LYS A 42 -5.14 -14.21 22.79
C LYS A 42 -6.24 -14.57 21.79
N ASP A 43 -7.10 -15.53 22.12
CA ASP A 43 -8.24 -15.89 21.27
C ASP A 43 -9.23 -14.73 21.11
N ALA A 44 -9.50 -13.99 22.18
CA ALA A 44 -10.35 -12.80 22.11
C ALA A 44 -9.75 -11.70 21.22
N PHE A 45 -8.44 -11.50 21.29
CA PHE A 45 -7.72 -10.56 20.44
C PHE A 45 -7.79 -10.98 18.97
N ASP A 46 -7.51 -12.24 18.67
CA ASP A 46 -7.56 -12.80 17.31
C ASP A 46 -8.97 -12.71 16.71
N ARG A 47 -10.02 -12.96 17.50
CA ARG A 47 -11.41 -12.78 17.06
C ARG A 47 -11.74 -11.33 16.76
N GLN A 48 -11.31 -10.39 17.60
CA GLN A 48 -11.52 -8.96 17.35
C GLN A 48 -10.77 -8.51 16.10
N TRP A 49 -9.54 -9.01 15.92
CA TRP A 49 -8.73 -8.74 14.74
C TRP A 49 -9.42 -9.24 13.47
N THR A 50 -9.85 -10.51 13.47
CA THR A 50 -10.56 -11.15 12.37
C THR A 50 -11.87 -10.42 12.05
N LYS A 51 -12.57 -9.92 13.08
CA LYS A 51 -13.80 -9.13 12.90
C LYS A 51 -13.55 -7.82 12.15
N ILE A 52 -12.42 -7.17 12.37
CA ILE A 52 -12.08 -5.88 11.74
C ILE A 52 -11.46 -6.08 10.36
N THR A 53 -10.57 -7.05 10.21
CA THR A 53 -9.74 -7.24 9.02
C THR A 53 -10.24 -8.33 8.07
N GLY A 54 -11.19 -9.17 8.51
CA GLY A 54 -11.65 -10.36 7.80
C GLY A 54 -10.64 -11.51 7.84
N ASN A 55 -10.92 -12.58 7.09
CA ASN A 55 -10.03 -13.75 6.97
C ASN A 55 -8.79 -13.48 6.10
N SER A 56 -8.68 -12.29 5.50
CA SER A 56 -7.62 -11.94 4.55
C SER A 56 -6.29 -11.58 5.23
N TYR A 57 -6.22 -11.62 6.56
CA TYR A 57 -5.02 -11.24 7.29
C TYR A 57 -4.85 -12.08 8.56
N TYR A 58 -4.08 -13.17 8.46
CA TYR A 58 -3.52 -13.83 9.63
C TYR A 58 -2.10 -14.32 9.33
N GLN A 59 -1.10 -13.51 9.67
CA GLN A 59 0.14 -14.04 10.21
C GLN A 59 0.07 -13.81 11.73
N PRO A 60 -0.16 -14.86 12.55
CA PRO A 60 -0.16 -14.70 13.99
C PRO A 60 1.16 -14.13 14.45
N VAL A 61 1.09 -13.19 15.40
CA VAL A 61 2.23 -12.53 16.07
C VAL A 61 3.22 -13.53 16.69
N THR A 62 2.79 -14.78 16.89
CA THR A 62 3.61 -15.88 17.43
C THR A 62 4.48 -16.60 16.40
N THR A 63 4.32 -16.38 15.09
CA THR A 63 4.88 -17.30 14.08
C THR A 63 6.11 -16.84 13.32
N VAL A 64 6.38 -15.55 13.12
CA VAL A 64 7.54 -15.17 12.28
C VAL A 64 8.15 -13.85 12.75
N THR A 65 9.38 -13.91 13.28
CA THR A 65 10.28 -12.76 13.29
C THR A 65 10.45 -12.33 11.82
N PRO A 66 10.15 -11.08 11.43
CA PRO A 66 10.30 -10.66 10.05
C PRO A 66 11.73 -11.01 9.59
N PRO A 67 11.90 -11.68 8.43
CA PRO A 67 13.23 -12.07 7.98
C PRO A 67 14.10 -10.82 7.95
N LEU A 68 15.27 -10.89 8.61
CA LEU A 68 16.28 -9.84 8.55
C LEU A 68 16.48 -9.47 7.07
N PRO A 69 16.49 -8.17 6.71
CA PRO A 69 16.71 -7.75 5.34
C PRO A 69 17.97 -8.45 4.83
N ALA A 70 17.82 -9.27 3.79
CA ALA A 70 18.87 -10.16 3.30
C ALA A 70 20.01 -9.33 2.70
N PHE A 71 20.91 -8.85 3.56
CA PHE A 71 22.19 -8.29 3.15
C PHE A 71 23.00 -9.41 2.52
N GLY A 72 23.21 -9.33 1.21
CA GLY A 72 24.19 -10.16 0.50
C GLY A 72 23.67 -11.47 -0.09
N GLN A 73 22.36 -11.73 -0.12
CA GLN A 73 21.87 -12.79 -1.01
C GLN A 73 21.83 -12.27 -2.46
N ASN A 74 22.53 -12.98 -3.34
CA ASN A 74 22.50 -12.74 -4.77
C ASN A 74 21.03 -12.80 -5.24
N ASN A 75 20.56 -11.70 -5.82
CA ASN A 75 19.22 -11.50 -6.38
C ASN A 75 18.89 -12.43 -7.58
N THR A 76 19.56 -13.58 -7.72
CA THR A 76 19.37 -14.53 -8.82
C THR A 76 18.08 -15.35 -8.70
N GLN A 77 17.39 -15.31 -7.54
CA GLN A 77 16.05 -15.86 -7.36
C GLN A 77 14.94 -14.79 -7.44
N ARG A 78 15.22 -13.60 -7.97
CA ARG A 78 14.17 -12.61 -8.18
C ARG A 78 13.31 -13.00 -9.37
N THR A 79 12.03 -13.22 -9.10
CA THR A 79 10.96 -13.06 -10.09
C THR A 79 11.14 -11.69 -10.76
N ASP A 80 11.18 -11.68 -12.09
CA ASP A 80 11.26 -10.47 -12.92
C ASP A 80 10.30 -9.42 -12.34
N PRO A 81 10.73 -8.18 -12.05
CA PRO A 81 9.81 -7.13 -11.60
C PRO A 81 8.56 -7.00 -12.45
N LYS A 82 8.65 -7.30 -13.76
CA LYS A 82 7.50 -7.32 -14.69
C LYS A 82 6.49 -8.44 -14.41
N SER A 83 6.87 -9.46 -13.66
CA SER A 83 6.01 -10.58 -13.26
C SER A 83 5.26 -10.33 -11.96
N ARG A 84 5.64 -9.30 -11.19
CA ARG A 84 4.95 -8.94 -9.96
C ARG A 84 3.66 -8.19 -10.29
N ARG A 85 2.52 -8.87 -10.15
CA ARG A 85 1.22 -8.20 -10.17
C ARG A 85 1.10 -7.38 -8.89
N TYR A 86 1.38 -6.08 -8.99
CA TYR A 86 1.12 -5.12 -7.91
C TYR A 86 -0.37 -4.78 -7.76
N MET A 87 -1.21 -5.43 -8.56
CA MET A 87 -2.65 -5.39 -8.47
C MET A 87 -3.17 -6.58 -7.67
N THR A 88 -4.12 -6.34 -6.78
CA THR A 88 -4.84 -7.39 -6.04
C THR A 88 -6.25 -7.52 -6.58
N THR A 89 -6.76 -8.74 -6.76
CA THR A 89 -8.14 -8.94 -7.21
C THR A 89 -9.08 -8.85 -6.00
N LEU A 90 -9.92 -7.84 -5.97
CA LEU A 90 -10.94 -7.68 -4.93
C LEU A 90 -12.36 -7.84 -5.49
N GLY A 91 -13.20 -8.52 -4.73
CA GLY A 91 -14.63 -8.67 -5.02
C GLY A 91 -15.45 -7.51 -4.45
N PHE A 92 -16.18 -6.78 -5.28
CA PHE A 92 -17.06 -5.68 -4.90
C PHE A 92 -18.53 -6.07 -5.07
N THR A 93 -19.39 -5.63 -4.15
CA THR A 93 -20.85 -5.85 -4.21
C THR A 93 -21.61 -4.73 -4.91
N GLU A 94 -20.98 -3.56 -5.01
CA GLU A 94 -21.54 -2.37 -5.64
C GLU A 94 -20.39 -1.50 -6.15
N ILE A 95 -20.57 -0.91 -7.34
CA ILE A 95 -19.66 0.07 -7.92
C ILE A 95 -20.40 1.39 -8.00
N GLU A 96 -19.91 2.37 -7.26
CA GLU A 96 -20.28 3.77 -7.40
C GLU A 96 -19.35 4.45 -8.39
N TRP A 97 -19.91 5.32 -9.22
CA TRP A 97 -19.15 6.04 -10.23
C TRP A 97 -19.46 7.53 -10.18
N GLN A 98 -18.47 8.32 -10.57
CA GLN A 98 -18.57 9.77 -10.71
C GLN A 98 -17.96 10.18 -12.04
N LYS A 99 -18.74 10.88 -12.86
CA LYS A 99 -18.34 11.47 -14.12
C LYS A 99 -17.71 12.84 -13.89
N LEU A 100 -16.57 13.09 -14.53
CA LEU A 100 -15.80 14.32 -14.47
C LEU A 100 -15.55 14.80 -15.89
N ARG A 101 -16.00 16.01 -16.23
CA ARG A 101 -15.67 16.64 -17.51
C ARG A 101 -14.40 17.46 -17.37
N ARG A 102 -13.33 17.07 -18.05
CA ARG A 102 -12.04 17.77 -18.02
C ARG A 102 -11.58 18.14 -19.43
N ARG A 103 -10.89 19.28 -19.54
CA ARG A 103 -10.23 19.68 -20.78
C ARG A 103 -8.86 19.02 -20.85
N VAL A 104 -8.68 18.08 -21.78
CA VAL A 104 -7.40 17.41 -22.05
C VAL A 104 -6.90 17.91 -23.40
N GLY A 105 -5.90 18.80 -23.35
CA GLY A 105 -5.46 19.56 -24.53
C GLY A 105 -6.56 20.49 -25.06
N LYS A 106 -6.91 20.35 -26.34
CA LYS A 106 -7.96 21.18 -26.99
C LYS A 106 -9.36 20.57 -26.92
N LYS A 107 -9.52 19.35 -26.39
CA LYS A 107 -10.80 18.62 -26.38
C LYS A 107 -11.33 18.49 -24.95
N LEU A 108 -12.65 18.63 -24.79
CA LEU A 108 -13.34 18.21 -23.58
C LEU A 108 -13.49 16.69 -23.61
N ARG A 109 -13.13 16.04 -22.52
CA ARG A 109 -13.28 14.60 -22.32
C ARG A 109 -14.06 14.34 -21.05
N ASP A 110 -14.93 13.35 -21.12
CA ASP A 110 -15.62 12.81 -19.95
C ASP A 110 -14.75 11.68 -19.38
N LEU A 111 -14.43 11.78 -18.09
CA LEU A 111 -13.62 10.84 -17.34
C LEU A 111 -14.43 10.29 -16.17
N TYR A 112 -14.10 9.09 -15.69
CA TYR A 112 -14.88 8.38 -14.70
C TYR A 112 -14.00 7.97 -13.51
N ASN A 113 -14.44 8.31 -12.31
CA ASN A 113 -13.89 7.79 -11.07
C ASN A 113 -14.78 6.65 -10.58
N LEU A 114 -14.18 5.52 -10.22
CA LEU A 114 -14.87 4.37 -9.68
C LEU A 114 -14.51 4.16 -8.21
N LYS A 115 -15.52 3.88 -7.41
CA LYS A 115 -15.40 3.39 -6.04
C LYS A 115 -16.25 2.13 -5.93
N GLY A 116 -15.81 1.17 -5.14
CA GLY A 116 -16.54 -0.06 -4.90
C GLY A 116 -16.79 -0.28 -3.43
N ILE A 117 -17.88 -0.95 -3.10
CA ILE A 117 -18.17 -1.42 -1.74
C ILE A 117 -17.60 -2.83 -1.61
N HIS A 118 -16.61 -2.99 -0.72
CA HIS A 118 -15.98 -4.26 -0.38
C HIS A 118 -16.11 -4.48 1.13
N ASN A 119 -16.74 -5.58 1.56
CA ASN A 119 -16.96 -5.90 2.98
C ASN A 119 -17.57 -4.73 3.77
N GLY A 120 -18.54 -4.02 3.18
CA GLY A 120 -19.21 -2.87 3.81
C GLY A 120 -18.41 -1.56 3.82
N SER A 121 -17.18 -1.55 3.30
CA SER A 121 -16.33 -0.36 3.22
C SER A 121 -16.19 0.14 1.77
N GLN A 122 -16.31 1.45 1.57
CA GLN A 122 -16.12 2.07 0.26
C GLN A 122 -14.63 2.23 -0.06
N ARG A 123 -14.17 1.68 -1.17
CA ARG A 123 -12.78 1.75 -1.64
C ARG A 123 -12.72 2.34 -3.04
N PRO A 124 -11.84 3.32 -3.32
CA PRO A 124 -11.61 3.73 -4.70
C PRO A 124 -10.91 2.62 -5.47
N ILE A 125 -11.31 2.46 -6.72
CA ILE A 125 -10.83 1.40 -7.62
C ILE A 125 -9.93 2.05 -8.67
N PHE A 126 -10.50 2.94 -9.48
CA PHE A 126 -9.79 3.68 -10.52
C PHE A 126 -10.22 5.14 -10.55
N GLN A 127 -9.34 6.00 -11.02
CA GLN A 127 -9.62 7.43 -11.21
C GLN A 127 -9.34 7.84 -12.64
N ASN A 128 -10.08 8.83 -13.11
CA ASN A 128 -9.92 9.45 -14.42
C ASN A 128 -9.95 8.45 -15.59
N LEU A 129 -10.78 7.40 -15.52
CA LEU A 129 -10.95 6.44 -16.60
C LEU A 129 -11.63 7.11 -17.80
N ASP A 130 -11.12 6.90 -19.01
CA ASP A 130 -11.88 7.22 -20.22
C ASP A 130 -12.91 6.11 -20.54
N SER A 131 -13.74 6.34 -21.56
CA SER A 131 -14.80 5.40 -21.96
C SER A 131 -14.28 4.02 -22.33
N ASP A 132 -13.12 3.95 -22.97
CA ASP A 132 -12.56 2.70 -23.48
C ASP A 132 -11.97 1.89 -22.34
N ARG A 133 -11.24 2.54 -21.43
CA ARG A 133 -10.69 1.91 -20.23
C ARG A 133 -11.79 1.51 -19.25
N LEU A 134 -12.88 2.27 -19.16
CA LEU A 134 -14.06 1.91 -18.38
C LEU A 134 -14.66 0.57 -18.85
N LYS A 135 -14.80 0.37 -20.17
CA LYS A 135 -15.25 -0.90 -20.77
C LYS A 135 -14.27 -2.04 -20.49
N SER A 136 -12.97 -1.77 -20.57
CA SER A 136 -11.95 -2.79 -20.28
C SER A 136 -11.98 -3.24 -18.83
N VAL A 137 -12.29 -2.36 -17.88
CA VAL A 137 -12.27 -2.66 -16.45
C VAL A 137 -13.56 -3.34 -15.99
N LEU A 138 -14.72 -2.79 -16.33
CA LEU A 138 -16.01 -3.29 -15.84
C LEU A 138 -16.67 -4.31 -16.77
N GLY A 139 -16.14 -4.49 -17.98
CA GLY A 139 -16.80 -5.20 -19.06
C GLY A 139 -17.78 -4.30 -19.82
N GLU A 140 -18.04 -4.64 -21.09
CA GLU A 140 -18.87 -3.82 -21.99
C GLU A 140 -20.29 -3.59 -21.44
N LYS A 141 -20.92 -4.64 -20.93
CA LYS A 141 -22.32 -4.60 -20.47
C LYS A 141 -22.54 -3.60 -19.34
N ASP A 142 -21.66 -3.59 -18.34
CA ASP A 142 -21.83 -2.72 -17.17
C ASP A 142 -21.28 -1.32 -17.43
N ALA A 143 -20.20 -1.19 -18.19
CA ALA A 143 -19.72 0.12 -18.65
C ALA A 143 -20.77 0.85 -19.51
N GLU A 144 -21.48 0.15 -20.40
CA GLU A 144 -22.55 0.76 -21.19
C GLU A 144 -23.70 1.31 -20.35
N LYS A 145 -24.01 0.70 -19.20
CA LYS A 145 -25.03 1.24 -18.28
C LYS A 145 -24.60 2.62 -17.77
N ILE A 146 -23.33 2.73 -17.33
CA ILE A 146 -22.75 4.00 -16.88
C ILE A 146 -22.73 5.03 -18.01
N LEU A 147 -22.30 4.64 -19.21
CA LEU A 147 -22.17 5.55 -20.34
C LEU A 147 -23.52 6.07 -20.87
N LYS A 148 -24.60 5.29 -20.72
CA LYS A 148 -25.97 5.68 -21.11
C LYS A 148 -26.64 6.57 -20.07
N GLU A 149 -26.17 6.56 -18.82
CA GLU A 149 -26.70 7.46 -17.80
C GLU A 149 -26.34 8.92 -18.09
N LYS A 150 -27.34 9.79 -17.96
CA LYS A 150 -27.18 11.24 -18.16
C LYS A 150 -26.65 11.97 -16.92
N GLY A 151 -26.60 11.29 -15.77
CA GLY A 151 -26.15 11.84 -14.50
C GLY A 151 -24.62 11.96 -14.40
N ASP A 152 -24.17 12.76 -13.43
CA ASP A 152 -22.75 12.89 -13.09
C ASP A 152 -22.29 11.88 -12.01
N HIS A 153 -23.23 11.15 -11.41
CA HIS A 153 -22.96 10.13 -10.41
C HIS A 153 -24.04 9.05 -10.49
N GLY A 154 -23.68 7.83 -10.07
CA GLY A 154 -24.60 6.72 -9.98
C GLY A 154 -23.96 5.50 -9.32
N SER A 155 -24.71 4.42 -9.18
CA SER A 155 -24.19 3.16 -8.67
C SER A 155 -24.78 1.96 -9.40
N ILE A 156 -24.02 0.87 -9.41
CA ILE A 156 -24.40 -0.40 -10.04
C ILE A 156 -24.14 -1.51 -9.05
N LYS A 157 -25.20 -2.25 -8.71
CA LYS A 157 -25.12 -3.42 -7.84
C LYS A 157 -24.78 -4.67 -8.65
N GLY A 158 -23.93 -5.52 -8.10
CA GLY A 158 -23.47 -6.73 -8.78
C GLY A 158 -22.27 -7.35 -8.08
N SER A 159 -21.79 -8.49 -8.60
CA SER A 159 -20.53 -9.08 -8.14
C SER A 159 -19.44 -8.73 -9.14
N PHE A 160 -18.48 -7.91 -8.72
CA PHE A 160 -17.39 -7.43 -9.57
C PHE A 160 -16.06 -7.88 -9.00
N ASN A 161 -15.30 -8.69 -9.72
CA ASN A 161 -13.93 -9.04 -9.35
C ASN A 161 -12.98 -8.16 -10.16
N LEU A 162 -12.46 -7.12 -9.52
CA LEU A 162 -11.63 -6.12 -10.18
C LEU A 162 -10.21 -6.17 -9.63
N GLU A 163 -9.24 -6.11 -10.53
CA GLU A 163 -7.84 -5.85 -10.17
C GLU A 163 -7.74 -4.39 -9.71
N VAL A 164 -7.36 -4.19 -8.44
CA VAL A 164 -7.16 -2.87 -7.85
C VAL A 164 -5.72 -2.71 -7.41
N GLU A 165 -5.29 -1.46 -7.31
CA GLU A 165 -3.96 -1.10 -6.82
C GLU A 165 -3.72 -1.72 -5.43
N GLY A 166 -2.69 -2.56 -5.33
CA GLY A 166 -2.20 -3.10 -4.07
C GLY A 166 -1.37 -2.07 -3.32
N TYR A 167 -1.37 -2.17 -2.00
CA TYR A 167 -0.51 -1.37 -1.13
C TYR A 167 0.41 -2.32 -0.38
N TRP A 168 1.66 -1.91 -0.18
CA TRP A 168 2.66 -2.78 0.46
C TRP A 168 3.48 -1.99 1.45
N GLU A 169 3.70 -2.58 2.62
CA GLU A 169 4.66 -2.06 3.58
C GLU A 169 6.05 -2.55 3.16
N VAL A 170 6.95 -1.60 2.92
CA VAL A 170 8.32 -1.87 2.47
C VAL A 170 9.33 -1.11 3.34
N VAL A 171 10.56 -1.62 3.35
CA VAL A 171 11.72 -0.94 3.96
C VAL A 171 12.82 -0.83 2.92
N PHE A 172 13.23 0.40 2.60
CA PHE A 172 14.37 0.64 1.72
C PHE A 172 15.68 0.36 2.45
N SER A 173 16.60 -0.32 1.76
CA SER A 173 17.92 -0.63 2.29
C SER A 173 18.70 0.66 2.62
N PRO A 174 19.65 0.61 3.58
CA PRO A 174 20.50 1.76 3.86
C PRO A 174 21.36 2.14 2.66
N GLN A 175 21.99 3.31 2.77
CA GLN A 175 23.00 3.77 1.83
C GLN A 175 24.13 2.74 1.74
N LYS A 176 24.59 2.44 0.52
CA LYS A 176 25.76 1.59 0.32
C LYS A 176 27.04 2.42 0.28
N SER A 177 26.93 3.69 -0.09
CA SER A 177 28.03 4.64 -0.18
C SER A 177 27.56 6.06 0.17
N GLU A 178 28.49 6.95 0.54
CA GLU A 178 28.22 8.37 0.81
C GLU A 178 27.68 9.13 -0.41
N ILE A 179 27.87 8.59 -1.61
CA ILE A 179 27.37 9.16 -2.86
C ILE A 179 25.88 8.84 -3.04
N ASP A 180 25.38 7.79 -2.39
CA ASP A 180 23.98 7.41 -2.51
C ASP A 180 23.09 8.43 -1.78
N PRO A 181 21.92 8.79 -2.35
CA PRO A 181 21.05 9.77 -1.72
C PRO A 181 20.53 9.26 -0.38
N ILE A 182 20.49 10.18 0.60
CA ILE A 182 20.03 9.90 1.96
C ILE A 182 18.60 9.38 1.97
N ASP A 183 17.75 10.06 1.21
CA ASP A 183 16.35 9.72 1.03
C ASP A 183 16.13 9.10 -0.35
N VAL A 184 15.20 8.15 -0.43
CA VAL A 184 14.70 7.60 -1.69
C VAL A 184 13.68 8.58 -2.27
N ARG A 185 13.83 8.89 -3.56
CA ARG A 185 12.91 9.78 -4.29
C ARG A 185 12.27 9.00 -5.41
N LEU A 186 10.98 8.74 -5.30
CA LEU A 186 10.21 8.04 -6.33
C LEU A 186 9.29 9.03 -7.03
N MET A 187 9.30 9.03 -8.36
CA MET A 187 8.45 9.90 -9.17
C MET A 187 7.46 9.07 -9.99
N TRP A 188 6.18 9.42 -9.90
CA TRP A 188 5.11 8.83 -10.70
C TRP A 188 4.10 9.90 -11.09
N GLU A 189 3.80 10.02 -12.39
CA GLU A 189 2.84 11.00 -12.94
C GLU A 189 3.01 12.44 -12.42
N GLY A 190 4.26 12.89 -12.24
CA GLY A 190 4.58 14.23 -11.74
C GLY A 190 4.44 14.40 -10.23
N GLN A 191 4.01 13.38 -9.50
CA GLN A 191 4.11 13.32 -8.05
C GLN A 191 5.48 12.78 -7.64
N CYS A 192 6.10 13.42 -6.65
CA CYS A 192 7.37 12.99 -6.09
C CYS A 192 7.17 12.64 -4.61
N LEU A 193 7.57 11.43 -4.24
CA LEU A 193 7.49 10.93 -2.88
C LEU A 193 8.91 10.74 -2.34
N ILE A 194 9.19 11.38 -1.20
CA ILE A 194 10.50 11.37 -0.54
C ILE A 194 10.39 10.47 0.69
N ILE A 195 11.23 9.45 0.76
CA ILE A 195 11.17 8.38 1.76
C ILE A 195 12.51 8.28 2.46
N LYS A 196 12.48 8.27 3.79
CA LYS A 196 13.67 7.98 4.59
C LYS A 196 14.03 6.50 4.51
N ARG A 197 15.29 6.18 4.21
CA ARG A 197 15.79 4.79 4.22
C ARG A 197 15.68 4.17 5.62
N GLN A 198 15.61 2.84 5.69
CA GLN A 198 15.48 2.07 6.93
C GLN A 198 14.25 2.39 7.79
N GLN A 199 13.25 3.07 7.22
CA GLN A 199 11.97 3.32 7.86
C GLN A 199 10.89 2.57 7.08
N ASN A 200 9.97 1.93 7.82
CA ASN A 200 8.82 1.28 7.22
C ASN A 200 7.94 2.33 6.54
N VAL A 201 7.58 2.06 5.30
CA VAL A 201 6.70 2.91 4.50
C VAL A 201 5.70 2.06 3.75
N VAL A 202 4.44 2.48 3.77
CA VAL A 202 3.40 1.91 2.94
C VAL A 202 3.42 2.61 1.60
N LEU A 203 3.54 1.85 0.52
CA LEU A 203 3.54 2.37 -0.84
C LEU A 203 2.46 1.70 -1.69
N PRO A 204 1.78 2.46 -2.55
CA PRO A 204 1.10 1.91 -3.71
C PRO A 204 2.06 1.12 -4.59
N GLY A 205 1.55 0.03 -5.17
CA GLY A 205 2.22 -0.81 -6.17
C GLY A 205 2.95 -0.04 -7.27
N PHE A 206 2.38 1.02 -7.84
CA PHE A 206 3.03 1.80 -8.89
C PHE A 206 4.33 2.47 -8.44
N TYR A 207 4.46 2.88 -7.16
CA TYR A 207 5.73 3.40 -6.65
C TYR A 207 6.76 2.28 -6.45
N ILE A 208 6.29 1.07 -6.13
CA ILE A 208 7.13 -0.11 -6.02
C ILE A 208 7.65 -0.51 -7.41
N GLU A 209 6.80 -0.45 -8.43
CA GLU A 209 7.18 -0.64 -9.82
C GLU A 209 8.23 0.39 -10.26
N VAL A 210 8.07 1.66 -9.88
CA VAL A 210 9.12 2.69 -10.11
C VAL A 210 10.42 2.27 -9.45
N ALA A 211 10.40 1.87 -8.17
CA ALA A 211 11.60 1.46 -7.45
C ALA A 211 12.29 0.23 -8.07
N ASP A 212 11.51 -0.70 -8.61
CA ASP A 212 12.00 -1.89 -9.31
C ASP A 212 12.60 -1.58 -10.67
N ASN A 213 12.04 -0.62 -11.39
CA ASN A 213 12.57 -0.17 -12.69
C ASN A 213 13.72 0.84 -12.56
N SER A 214 13.90 1.48 -11.39
CA SER A 214 15.01 2.37 -11.09
C SER A 214 16.32 1.60 -10.96
N THR A 215 17.02 1.51 -12.09
CA THR A 215 18.25 0.76 -12.23
C THR A 215 19.34 1.59 -12.91
N ARG A 216 20.59 1.35 -12.52
CA ARG A 216 21.77 1.94 -13.14
C ARG A 216 22.68 0.86 -13.69
N ASP A 217 23.26 1.13 -14.85
CA ASP A 217 24.25 0.26 -15.45
C ASP A 217 25.56 0.30 -14.64
N HIS A 218 26.11 -0.88 -14.36
CA HIS A 218 27.39 -1.02 -13.69
C HIS A 218 28.47 -1.37 -14.71
N TYR A 219 29.51 -0.54 -14.75
CA TYR A 219 30.66 -0.68 -15.62
C TYR A 219 31.91 -0.90 -14.78
N ILE A 220 32.80 -1.78 -15.23
CA ILE A 220 34.19 -1.81 -14.77
C ILE A 220 35.07 -1.35 -15.92
N GLN A 221 36.13 -0.64 -15.56
CA GLN A 221 37.17 -0.19 -16.47
C GLN A 221 38.46 -0.90 -16.08
N ASN A 222 38.94 -1.79 -16.95
CA ASN A 222 40.24 -2.42 -16.79
C ASN A 222 41.29 -1.58 -17.51
N GLU A 223 42.54 -1.57 -17.06
CA GLU A 223 43.60 -0.71 -17.66
C GLU A 223 43.88 -1.00 -19.14
N LYS A 224 43.52 -2.19 -19.64
CA LYS A 224 43.77 -2.65 -21.01
C LYS A 224 42.51 -2.86 -21.86
N GLU A 225 41.34 -2.82 -21.25
CA GLU A 225 40.05 -3.01 -21.93
C GLU A 225 39.16 -1.81 -21.63
N GLY A 226 38.55 -1.20 -22.65
CA GLY A 226 37.62 -0.09 -22.46
C GLY A 226 36.47 -0.42 -21.51
N ARG A 227 35.69 0.59 -21.11
CA ARG A 227 34.55 0.41 -20.19
C ARG A 227 33.64 -0.73 -20.66
N LYS A 228 33.50 -1.77 -19.85
CA LYS A 228 32.64 -2.93 -20.13
C LYS A 228 31.48 -2.95 -19.14
N LYS A 229 30.26 -3.02 -19.65
CA LYS A 229 29.05 -3.21 -18.83
C LYS A 229 29.08 -4.63 -18.25
N ILE A 230 28.96 -4.72 -16.93
CA ILE A 230 29.05 -5.99 -16.19
C ILE A 230 27.71 -6.37 -15.57
N GLY A 231 26.86 -5.39 -15.31
CA GLY A 231 25.54 -5.67 -14.79
C GLY A 231 24.69 -4.45 -14.66
N VAL A 232 23.58 -4.64 -13.95
CA VAL A 232 22.59 -3.61 -13.64
C VAL A 232 22.40 -3.63 -12.12
N ILE A 233 22.52 -2.47 -11.49
CA ILE A 233 22.34 -2.29 -10.05
C ILE A 233 21.02 -1.55 -9.83
N GLN A 234 20.15 -2.09 -8.97
CA GLN A 234 18.97 -1.37 -8.53
C GLN A 234 19.36 -0.19 -7.64
N GLU A 235 18.83 0.99 -7.95
CA GLU A 235 19.15 2.23 -7.22
C GLU A 235 18.46 2.28 -5.85
N PHE A 236 17.23 1.78 -5.80
CA PHE A 236 16.38 1.79 -4.60
C PHE A 236 16.00 0.38 -4.17
N PRO A 237 16.97 -0.44 -3.71
CA PRO A 237 16.64 -1.76 -3.19
C PRO A 237 15.77 -1.65 -1.93
N TYR A 238 14.77 -2.50 -1.84
CA TYR A 238 13.82 -2.57 -0.73
C TYR A 238 13.46 -4.01 -0.39
N THR A 239 12.95 -4.21 0.83
CA THR A 239 12.36 -5.46 1.30
C THR A 239 10.87 -5.24 1.52
N THR A 240 10.03 -6.08 0.92
CA THR A 240 8.59 -6.10 1.21
C THR A 240 8.38 -6.83 2.52
N LEU A 241 7.72 -6.16 3.48
CA LEU A 241 7.37 -6.75 4.76
C LEU A 241 6.03 -7.48 4.67
N ARG A 242 5.02 -6.80 4.12
CA ARG A 242 3.64 -7.33 3.99
C ARG A 242 2.80 -6.53 2.99
N GLU A 243 1.64 -7.07 2.66
CA GLU A 243 0.56 -6.30 2.06
C GLU A 243 -0.05 -5.35 3.12
N ALA A 244 -0.41 -4.15 2.68
CA ALA A 244 -0.96 -3.07 3.48
C ALA A 244 -2.29 -2.60 2.90
N THR A 245 -3.00 -1.75 3.62
CA THR A 245 -4.24 -1.16 3.15
C THR A 245 -4.04 0.26 2.63
N ARG A 246 -4.99 0.72 1.80
CA ARG A 246 -5.04 2.10 1.34
C ARG A 246 -5.13 3.10 2.50
N ASP A 247 -5.84 2.74 3.55
CA ASP A 247 -6.07 3.63 4.69
C ASP A 247 -4.77 3.82 5.49
N GLU A 248 -3.96 2.76 5.63
CA GLU A 248 -2.61 2.85 6.20
C GLU A 248 -1.73 3.80 5.37
N TYR A 249 -1.77 3.68 4.04
CA TYR A 249 -1.05 4.60 3.15
C TYR A 249 -1.47 6.05 3.35
N ILE A 250 -2.78 6.33 3.36
CA ILE A 250 -3.30 7.70 3.51
C ILE A 250 -2.94 8.27 4.87
N HIS A 251 -3.08 7.47 5.91
CA HIS A 251 -2.72 7.86 7.26
C HIS A 251 -1.24 8.25 7.32
N GLN A 252 -0.34 7.36 6.90
CA GLN A 252 1.09 7.61 6.92
C GLN A 252 1.49 8.80 6.02
N LYS A 253 0.87 8.93 4.85
CA LYS A 253 1.09 10.07 3.95
C LYS A 253 0.67 11.38 4.61
N THR A 254 -0.47 11.40 5.29
CA THR A 254 -0.99 12.61 5.96
C THR A 254 -0.09 13.03 7.11
N GLU A 255 0.41 12.07 7.88
CA GLU A 255 1.38 12.32 8.95
C GLU A 255 2.71 12.85 8.39
N GLY A 256 3.23 12.23 7.33
CA GLY A 256 4.43 12.70 6.63
C GLY A 256 4.26 14.13 6.07
N ASP A 257 3.13 14.40 5.41
CA ASP A 257 2.81 15.72 4.86
C ASP A 257 2.72 16.78 5.98
N LYS A 258 2.19 16.42 7.16
CA LYS A 258 2.16 17.30 8.34
C LYS A 258 3.56 17.64 8.85
N ILE A 259 4.41 16.63 9.05
CA ILE A 259 5.80 16.82 9.50
C ILE A 259 6.56 17.74 8.53
N MET A 260 6.42 17.51 7.22
CA MET A 260 7.08 18.32 6.21
C MET A 260 6.57 19.76 6.18
N ARG A 261 5.27 19.98 6.40
CA ARG A 261 4.67 21.32 6.51
C ARG A 261 5.22 22.07 7.72
N GLU A 262 5.27 21.43 8.89
CA GLU A 262 5.82 22.02 10.11
C GLU A 262 7.31 22.35 9.96
N ARG A 263 8.07 21.46 9.31
CA ARG A 263 9.49 21.71 9.04
C ARG A 263 9.72 22.93 8.14
N ARG A 264 8.92 23.10 7.08
CA ARG A 264 9.00 24.29 6.21
C ARG A 264 8.67 25.57 6.97
N ALA A 265 7.59 25.57 7.76
CA ALA A 265 7.19 26.73 8.55
C ALA A 265 8.28 27.21 9.53
N ARG A 266 9.14 26.30 10.04
CA ARG A 266 10.28 26.65 10.90
C ARG A 266 11.52 27.15 10.15
N ILE A 267 11.63 26.87 8.85
CA ILE A 267 12.76 27.32 8.03
C ILE A 267 12.45 28.72 7.47
N ASP A 268 11.18 28.97 7.15
CA ASP A 268 10.71 30.20 6.50
C ASP A 268 10.29 31.29 7.50
N GLY A 269 10.20 30.99 8.81
CA GLY A 269 9.83 31.92 9.88
C GLY A 269 10.96 32.15 10.86
#